data_AF-L1JV84-F1
#
_entry.id   AF-L1JV84-F1
#
_cell.length_a   1.000
_cell.length_b   1.000
_cell.length_c   1.000
_cell.angle_alpha   90.00
_cell.angle_beta   90.00
_cell.angle_gamma   90.00
#
_symmetry.space_group_name_H-M   'P 1'
#
loop_
_entity.id
_entity.type
_entity.pdbx_description
1 polymer ?
#
loop_
_entity_poly.entity_id
_entity_poly.type
_entity_poly.pdbx_seq_one_letter_code
_entity_poly.pdbx_strand_id
1 'polypeptide(L)'
;MGRNQRGKCIFRVSLQVGAREKFLLLCIRRVLVPHLLCSQTVKRPTIQDDDKPLPPIILFGNITSANCGINMTMNATSMNFEVYYSKAMHYTLMVTAASFMQVLLLVRQIEYSNSRTSAIKVSLLTIGQQAIMDSYLCLMHLTTGIVVEALFNAFATAAFFKFMIFSIFEMRYLLIIWKARRPHGFQEGWNSMRRELSMLYSRFYGCLLAGIVLIYQMQRYTGALVLLIYSFWVPQIIHSIHHDHRKPLLLRYIIGISCTRLLIPLYAFACPYNFLHSEPNYSLAFALVAWVGFQVAVLVVQHYKGPRFFIPRIFRPEKYDYYRRIPMESPSESQDCAICMMSVGGSHDTSPRVVTPCDHVFHQDCLKRWMEIKLECPVCRRTVPDIDDD
;
A
#
# COMPACT_ATOMS: atom_id res chain seq x y z
N MET A 1 -12.91 46.28 -32.00
CA MET A 1 -13.60 45.15 -31.33
C MET A 1 -12.68 44.58 -30.25
N GLY A 2 -12.69 45.14 -29.04
CA GLY A 2 -11.90 44.61 -27.93
C GLY A 2 -12.62 43.43 -27.29
N ARG A 3 -12.01 42.23 -27.32
CA ARG A 3 -12.53 41.05 -26.61
C ARG A 3 -12.44 41.29 -25.11
N ASN A 4 -13.60 41.40 -24.48
CA ASN A 4 -13.76 41.57 -23.04
C ASN A 4 -13.48 40.21 -22.35
N GLN A 5 -12.23 39.94 -21.96
CA GLN A 5 -11.88 38.71 -21.24
C GLN A 5 -12.25 38.83 -19.76
N ARG A 6 -13.34 38.16 -19.36
CA ARG A 6 -13.74 38.03 -17.95
C ARG A 6 -12.95 36.87 -17.32
N GLY A 7 -11.99 37.18 -16.45
CA GLY A 7 -11.35 36.17 -15.59
C GLY A 7 -12.09 36.06 -14.26
N LYS A 8 -12.47 34.85 -13.85
CA LYS A 8 -12.89 34.58 -12.46
C LYS A 8 -11.63 34.55 -11.57
N CYS A 9 -11.70 35.04 -10.32
CA CYS A 9 -10.61 34.96 -9.34
C CYS A 9 -11.14 34.39 -8.01
N ILE A 10 -10.40 33.47 -7.36
CA ILE A 10 -10.69 32.99 -5.99
C ILE A 10 -9.73 33.68 -5.03
N PHE A 11 -10.28 34.16 -3.92
CA PHE A 11 -9.49 34.73 -2.83
C PHE A 11 -9.20 33.67 -1.75
N ARG A 12 -7.92 33.48 -1.43
CA ARG A 12 -7.46 32.63 -0.32
C ARG A 12 -7.49 33.41 0.98
N VAL A 13 -8.52 33.25 1.81
CA VAL A 13 -8.62 33.93 3.10
C VAL A 13 -7.80 33.19 4.17
N SER A 14 -6.74 33.82 4.68
CA SER A 14 -6.01 33.39 5.89
C SER A 14 -6.50 34.22 7.07
N LEU A 15 -7.15 33.54 8.03
CA LEU A 15 -7.63 34.09 9.30
C LEU A 15 -6.65 33.73 10.41
N GLN A 16 -6.09 34.74 11.08
CA GLN A 16 -5.22 34.56 12.24
C GLN A 16 -5.98 35.01 13.49
N VAL A 17 -6.26 34.08 14.41
CA VAL A 17 -6.97 34.32 15.67
C VAL A 17 -6.09 33.87 16.84
N GLY A 18 -6.12 34.62 17.95
CA GLY A 18 -5.36 34.34 19.17
C GLY A 18 -5.57 32.93 19.74
N ALA A 19 -4.57 32.42 20.46
CA ALA A 19 -4.37 31.01 20.78
C ALA A 19 -5.51 30.26 21.53
N ARG A 20 -6.52 30.96 22.05
CA ARG A 20 -7.61 30.36 22.84
C ARG A 20 -8.82 29.87 22.02
N GLU A 21 -8.89 30.13 20.72
CA GLU A 21 -10.12 29.89 19.93
C GLU A 21 -9.91 29.00 18.69
N LYS A 22 -8.94 28.07 18.75
CA LYS A 22 -8.65 27.11 17.65
C LYS A 22 -9.83 26.16 17.33
N PHE A 23 -10.79 26.02 18.24
CA PHE A 23 -11.94 25.10 18.12
C PHE A 23 -13.01 25.60 17.13
N LEU A 24 -13.26 26.92 17.07
CA LEU A 24 -14.22 27.51 16.12
C LEU A 24 -13.68 27.56 14.68
N LEU A 25 -12.35 27.68 14.54
CA LEU A 25 -11.63 27.85 13.28
C LEU A 25 -11.73 26.63 12.34
N LEU A 26 -11.88 25.41 12.86
CA LEU A 26 -11.99 24.19 12.06
C LEU A 26 -13.42 23.94 11.52
N CYS A 27 -14.46 24.26 12.30
CA CYS A 27 -15.84 24.24 11.82
C CYS A 27 -16.07 25.30 10.75
N ILE A 28 -15.55 26.51 10.94
CA ILE A 28 -15.69 27.61 9.98
C ILE A 28 -14.84 27.36 8.72
N ARG A 29 -13.62 26.80 8.82
CA ARG A 29 -12.79 26.45 7.64
C ARG A 29 -13.42 25.43 6.70
N ARG A 30 -14.26 24.51 7.20
CA ARG A 30 -14.91 23.47 6.37
C ARG A 30 -16.32 23.83 5.91
N VAL A 31 -17.05 24.64 6.68
CA VAL A 31 -18.44 25.00 6.36
C VAL A 31 -18.55 26.33 5.61
N LEU A 32 -17.67 27.31 5.86
CA LEU A 32 -17.76 28.64 5.23
C LEU A 32 -16.87 28.85 4.00
N VAL A 33 -15.78 28.09 3.83
CA VAL A 33 -14.85 28.28 2.71
C VAL A 33 -15.47 27.97 1.33
N PRO A 34 -16.38 26.99 1.16
CA PRO A 34 -17.11 26.84 -0.10
C PRO A 34 -18.09 28.00 -0.36
N HIS A 35 -18.58 28.66 0.70
CA HIS A 35 -19.60 29.73 0.60
C HIS A 35 -19.02 31.17 0.55
N LEU A 36 -17.73 31.35 0.84
CA LEU A 36 -17.01 32.63 0.70
C LEU A 36 -16.37 32.83 -0.70
N LEU A 37 -16.77 32.02 -1.69
CA LEU A 37 -16.50 32.26 -3.10
C LEU A 37 -17.31 33.47 -3.58
N CYS A 38 -16.95 34.67 -3.13
CA CYS A 38 -17.46 35.90 -3.72
C CYS A 38 -16.87 36.04 -5.13
N SER A 39 -17.63 35.60 -6.14
CA SER A 39 -17.34 35.88 -7.54
C SER A 39 -17.55 37.37 -7.82
N GLN A 40 -16.65 38.23 -7.35
CA GLN A 40 -16.63 39.62 -7.81
C GLN A 40 -15.95 39.69 -9.18
N THR A 41 -16.71 40.15 -10.18
CA THR A 41 -16.17 40.59 -11.46
C THR A 41 -15.42 41.89 -11.24
N VAL A 42 -14.10 41.82 -11.07
CA VAL A 42 -13.25 43.02 -11.03
C VAL A 42 -13.10 43.53 -12.46
N LYS A 43 -13.60 44.75 -12.73
CA LYS A 43 -13.37 45.45 -14.00
C LYS A 43 -11.89 45.80 -14.10
N ARG A 44 -11.23 45.30 -15.15
CA ARG A 44 -9.80 45.55 -15.44
C ARG A 44 -9.63 46.99 -15.95
N PRO A 45 -8.71 47.81 -15.42
CA PRO A 45 -8.20 48.97 -16.14
C PRO A 45 -7.43 48.47 -17.35
N THR A 46 -7.71 49.06 -18.51
CA THR A 46 -6.96 48.85 -19.75
C THR A 46 -5.52 49.31 -19.57
N ILE A 47 -4.58 48.54 -20.14
CA ILE A 47 -3.13 48.78 -20.29
C ILE A 47 -2.26 47.99 -19.29
N GLN A 48 -1.91 46.74 -19.64
CA GLN A 48 -0.58 46.17 -19.38
C GLN A 48 -0.35 44.91 -20.23
N ASP A 49 0.88 44.75 -20.76
CA ASP A 49 1.36 43.73 -21.70
C ASP A 49 0.81 42.30 -21.51
N ASP A 50 0.38 41.68 -22.62
CA ASP A 50 -0.33 40.39 -22.70
C ASP A 50 0.51 39.14 -22.31
N ASP A 51 1.82 39.27 -22.05
CA ASP A 51 2.72 38.11 -21.90
C ASP A 51 3.28 37.87 -20.48
N LYS A 52 2.90 38.65 -19.46
CA LYS A 52 3.33 38.40 -18.07
C LYS A 52 2.18 37.95 -17.18
N PRO A 53 2.32 36.83 -16.44
CA PRO A 53 1.33 36.45 -15.44
C PRO A 53 1.19 37.57 -14.40
N LEU A 54 -0.01 38.13 -14.30
CA LEU A 54 -0.35 39.23 -13.40
C LEU A 54 0.00 38.87 -11.94
N PRO A 55 0.55 39.82 -11.15
CA PRO A 55 0.85 39.59 -9.75
C PRO A 55 -0.43 39.28 -8.96
N PRO A 56 -0.35 38.43 -7.92
CA PRO A 56 -1.51 38.10 -7.09
C PRO A 56 -2.03 39.35 -6.37
N ILE A 57 -3.33 39.61 -6.47
CA ILE A 57 -4.03 40.64 -5.72
C ILE A 57 -4.06 40.19 -4.25
N ILE A 58 -3.48 41.00 -3.36
CA ILE A 58 -3.47 40.74 -1.92
C ILE A 58 -4.41 41.74 -1.24
N LEU A 59 -5.51 41.24 -0.68
CA LEU A 59 -6.47 41.99 0.12
C LEU A 59 -6.12 41.81 1.59
N PHE A 60 -5.73 42.90 2.26
CA PHE A 60 -5.55 42.92 3.70
C PHE A 60 -6.74 43.66 4.34
N GLY A 61 -7.36 43.08 5.35
CA GLY A 61 -8.47 43.70 6.08
C GLY A 61 -8.51 43.26 7.53
N ASN A 62 -8.85 44.18 8.43
CA ASN A 62 -9.06 43.87 9.85
C ASN A 62 -10.56 43.91 10.15
N ILE A 63 -11.10 42.80 10.66
CA ILE A 63 -12.46 42.72 11.17
C ILE A 63 -12.38 42.89 12.69
N THR A 64 -12.89 44.01 13.19
CA THR A 64 -12.94 44.30 14.63
C THR A 64 -14.38 44.24 15.11
N SER A 65 -14.66 43.47 16.16
CA SER A 65 -15.99 43.44 16.77
C SER A 65 -16.14 44.58 17.78
N ALA A 66 -17.20 45.40 17.60
CA ALA A 66 -17.47 46.57 18.43
C ALA A 66 -17.78 46.23 19.91
N ASN A 67 -18.29 45.02 20.21
CA ASN A 67 -18.80 44.68 21.54
C ASN A 67 -17.96 43.62 22.30
N CYS A 68 -17.07 42.88 21.64
CA CYS A 68 -16.34 41.77 22.28
C CYS A 68 -14.81 41.83 22.13
N GLY A 69 -14.24 42.92 21.60
CA GLY A 69 -12.79 43.12 21.54
C GLY A 69 -12.03 42.15 20.64
N ILE A 70 -12.74 41.43 19.76
CA ILE A 70 -12.15 40.46 18.83
C ILE A 70 -11.62 41.22 17.62
N ASN A 71 -10.31 41.13 17.38
CA ASN A 71 -9.64 41.63 16.19
C ASN A 71 -9.18 40.45 15.34
N MET A 72 -9.75 40.29 14.15
CA MET A 72 -9.32 39.29 13.16
C MET A 72 -8.63 39.99 11.99
N THR A 73 -7.39 39.59 11.71
CA THR A 73 -6.67 40.01 10.51
C THR A 73 -6.98 39.01 9.40
N MET A 74 -7.56 39.48 8.29
CA MET A 74 -7.77 38.74 7.05
C MET A 74 -6.71 39.12 6.03
N ASN A 75 -5.99 38.12 5.53
CA ASN A 75 -5.14 38.24 4.35
C ASN A 75 -5.71 37.35 3.23
N ALA A 76 -6.13 37.95 2.13
CA ALA A 76 -6.80 37.32 1.01
C ALA A 76 -5.97 37.46 -0.29
N THR A 77 -5.35 36.37 -0.76
CA THR A 77 -4.56 36.39 -2.01
C THR A 77 -5.37 35.82 -3.19
N SER A 78 -5.44 36.51 -4.33
CA SER A 78 -6.11 36.01 -5.53
C SER A 78 -5.31 34.89 -6.20
N MET A 79 -5.97 33.80 -6.60
CA MET A 79 -5.36 32.73 -7.40
C MET A 79 -5.87 32.74 -8.84
N ASN A 80 -4.97 32.48 -9.79
CA ASN A 80 -5.32 32.29 -11.20
C ASN A 80 -5.91 30.88 -11.43
N PHE A 81 -7.19 30.83 -11.80
CA PHE A 81 -7.94 29.59 -11.99
C PHE A 81 -7.42 28.71 -13.12
N GLU A 82 -6.96 29.28 -14.24
CA GLU A 82 -6.55 28.49 -15.40
C GLU A 82 -5.29 27.69 -15.09
N VAL A 83 -4.34 28.33 -14.40
CA VAL A 83 -3.11 27.67 -13.93
C VAL A 83 -3.44 26.60 -12.88
N TYR A 84 -4.37 26.88 -11.97
CA TYR A 84 -4.80 25.92 -10.94
C TYR A 84 -5.45 24.68 -11.55
N TYR A 85 -6.41 24.85 -12.45
CA TYR A 85 -7.08 23.76 -13.14
C TYR A 85 -6.13 22.97 -14.05
N SER A 86 -5.27 23.65 -14.79
CA SER A 86 -4.24 22.97 -15.59
C SER A 86 -3.37 22.08 -14.72
N LYS A 87 -2.84 22.57 -13.59
CA LYS A 87 -2.04 21.76 -12.65
C LYS A 87 -2.81 20.59 -12.07
N ALA A 88 -4.08 20.79 -11.71
CA ALA A 88 -4.95 19.74 -11.22
C ALA A 88 -5.13 18.63 -12.26
N MET A 89 -5.37 19.00 -13.52
CA MET A 89 -5.52 18.06 -14.63
C MET A 89 -4.26 17.22 -14.83
N HIS A 90 -3.08 17.85 -14.86
CA HIS A 90 -1.80 17.12 -14.97
C HIS A 90 -1.60 16.14 -13.80
N TYR A 91 -1.93 16.57 -12.58
CA TYR A 91 -1.90 15.69 -11.41
C TYR A 91 -2.84 14.49 -11.57
N THR A 92 -4.10 14.72 -11.97
CA THR A 92 -5.07 13.63 -12.16
C THR A 92 -4.62 12.66 -13.25
N LEU A 93 -4.04 13.15 -14.35
CA LEU A 93 -3.51 12.33 -15.44
C LEU A 93 -2.31 11.48 -14.98
N MET A 94 -1.42 12.05 -14.17
CA MET A 94 -0.32 11.30 -13.55
C MET A 94 -0.86 10.18 -12.65
N VAL A 95 -1.86 10.47 -11.81
CA VAL A 95 -2.45 9.49 -10.88
C VAL A 95 -3.18 8.39 -11.64
N THR A 96 -3.96 8.72 -12.68
CA THR A 96 -4.65 7.71 -13.50
C THR A 96 -3.65 6.81 -14.22
N ALA A 97 -2.62 7.37 -14.85
CA ALA A 97 -1.56 6.59 -15.49
C ALA A 97 -0.81 5.68 -14.49
N ALA A 98 -0.48 6.19 -13.31
CA ALA A 98 0.15 5.40 -12.25
C ALA A 98 -0.76 4.27 -11.75
N SER A 99 -2.05 4.54 -11.59
CA SER A 99 -3.04 3.52 -11.18
C SER A 99 -3.21 2.42 -12.23
N PHE A 100 -3.22 2.78 -13.52
CA PHE A 100 -3.26 1.79 -14.60
C PHE A 100 -2.01 0.90 -14.59
N MET A 101 -0.82 1.49 -14.42
CA MET A 101 0.42 0.72 -14.26
C MET A 101 0.38 -0.21 -13.03
N GLN A 102 -0.18 0.25 -11.91
CA GLN A 102 -0.36 -0.57 -10.71
C GLN A 102 -1.26 -1.78 -10.97
N VAL A 103 -2.35 -1.63 -11.74
CA VAL A 103 -3.21 -2.76 -12.14
C VAL A 103 -2.41 -3.77 -12.94
N LEU A 104 -1.65 -3.34 -13.94
CA LEU A 104 -0.84 -4.25 -14.78
C LEU A 104 0.19 -5.03 -13.95
N LEU A 105 0.90 -4.34 -13.04
CA LEU A 105 1.88 -4.97 -12.15
C LEU A 105 1.20 -5.97 -11.19
N LEU A 106 0.05 -5.62 -10.64
CA LEU A 106 -0.69 -6.46 -9.70
C LEU A 106 -1.26 -7.71 -10.38
N VAL A 107 -1.80 -7.60 -11.59
CA VAL A 107 -2.27 -8.75 -12.37
C VAL A 107 -1.12 -9.73 -12.63
N ARG A 108 0.05 -9.23 -13.08
CA ARG A 108 1.23 -10.09 -13.28
C ARG A 108 1.72 -10.75 -11.99
N GLN A 109 1.62 -10.08 -10.85
CA GLN A 109 1.97 -10.64 -9.55
C GLN A 109 0.98 -11.73 -9.10
N ILE A 110 -0.32 -11.54 -9.35
CA ILE A 110 -1.36 -12.53 -9.09
C ILE A 110 -1.11 -13.80 -9.93
N GLU A 111 -0.78 -13.65 -11.21
CA GLU A 111 -0.44 -14.76 -12.11
C GLU A 111 0.79 -15.54 -11.62
N TYR A 112 1.85 -14.83 -11.21
CA TYR A 112 3.04 -15.47 -10.63
C TYR A 112 2.75 -16.19 -9.30
N SER A 113 1.73 -15.73 -8.58
CA SER A 113 1.28 -16.32 -7.31
C SER A 113 0.09 -17.28 -7.48
N ASN A 114 -0.15 -17.79 -8.68
CA ASN A 114 -1.33 -18.64 -8.95
C ASN A 114 -1.22 -20.01 -8.28
N SER A 115 -0.01 -20.50 -7.99
CA SER A 115 0.19 -21.73 -7.22
C SER A 115 0.07 -21.48 -5.71
N ARG A 116 -0.43 -22.49 -4.99
CA ARG A 116 -0.57 -22.44 -3.52
C ARG A 116 0.78 -22.22 -2.83
N THR A 117 1.82 -22.88 -3.32
CA THR A 117 3.19 -22.78 -2.80
C THR A 117 3.80 -21.39 -3.01
N SER A 118 3.47 -20.73 -4.12
CA SER A 118 3.90 -19.34 -4.38
C SER A 118 3.12 -18.35 -3.51
N ALA A 119 1.79 -18.53 -3.38
CA ALA A 119 0.93 -17.62 -2.64
C ALA A 119 1.22 -17.58 -1.12
N ILE A 120 1.58 -18.70 -0.49
CA ILE A 120 1.89 -18.75 0.96
C ILE A 120 3.12 -17.90 1.31
N LYS A 121 4.04 -17.71 0.35
CA LYS A 121 5.27 -16.92 0.52
C LYS A 121 5.02 -15.42 0.72
N VAL A 122 3.83 -14.94 0.33
CA VAL A 122 3.46 -13.53 0.39
C VAL A 122 2.75 -13.19 1.71
N SER A 123 3.13 -12.06 2.30
CA SER A 123 2.57 -11.55 3.56
C SER A 123 1.21 -10.92 3.33
N LEU A 124 0.19 -11.42 4.04
CA LEU A 124 -1.16 -10.87 4.01
C LEU A 124 -1.19 -9.40 4.48
N LEU A 125 -0.33 -9.04 5.44
CA LEU A 125 -0.29 -7.70 6.01
C LEU A 125 0.28 -6.66 5.03
N THR A 126 1.25 -7.03 4.19
CA THR A 126 1.80 -6.13 3.16
C THR A 126 0.75 -5.76 2.12
N ILE A 127 0.00 -6.74 1.60
CA ILE A 127 -1.07 -6.48 0.62
C ILE A 127 -2.24 -5.76 1.31
N GLY A 128 -2.54 -6.09 2.56
CA GLY A 128 -3.60 -5.43 3.34
C GLY A 128 -3.30 -3.95 3.60
N GLN A 129 -2.08 -3.61 4.01
CA GLN A 129 -1.65 -2.22 4.22
C GLN A 129 -1.69 -1.42 2.92
N GLN A 130 -1.29 -2.02 1.80
CA GLN A 130 -1.40 -1.42 0.47
C GLN A 130 -2.85 -1.10 0.10
N ALA A 131 -3.77 -2.03 0.31
CA ALA A 131 -5.20 -1.83 0.06
C ALA A 131 -5.83 -0.75 0.95
N ILE A 132 -5.43 -0.68 2.21
CA ILE A 132 -5.85 0.40 3.11
C ILE A 132 -5.36 1.75 2.56
N MET A 133 -4.10 1.85 2.13
CA MET A 133 -3.57 3.09 1.57
C MET A 133 -4.31 3.52 0.29
N ASP A 134 -4.59 2.59 -0.63
CA ASP A 134 -5.34 2.92 -1.85
C ASP A 134 -6.80 3.28 -1.58
N SER A 135 -7.41 2.71 -0.54
CA SER A 135 -8.75 3.13 -0.10
C SER A 135 -8.78 4.57 0.39
N TYR A 136 -7.76 5.02 1.15
CA TYR A 136 -7.65 6.42 1.57
C TYR A 136 -7.40 7.35 0.39
N LEU A 137 -6.53 6.96 -0.55
CA LEU A 137 -6.29 7.74 -1.76
C LEU A 137 -7.57 7.85 -2.60
N CYS A 138 -8.35 6.76 -2.73
CA CYS A 138 -9.64 6.77 -3.40
C CYS A 138 -10.61 7.77 -2.76
N LEU A 139 -10.78 7.71 -1.43
CA LEU A 139 -11.63 8.64 -0.69
C LEU A 139 -11.17 10.09 -0.86
N MET A 140 -9.87 10.37 -0.78
CA MET A 140 -9.34 11.71 -0.97
C MET A 140 -9.62 12.28 -2.37
N HIS A 141 -9.42 11.48 -3.44
CA HIS A 141 -9.70 11.95 -4.81
C HIS A 141 -11.20 12.17 -5.03
N LEU A 142 -12.06 11.27 -4.52
CA LEU A 142 -13.51 11.43 -4.62
C LEU A 142 -13.98 12.69 -3.88
N THR A 143 -13.52 12.91 -2.65
CA THR A 143 -13.86 14.13 -1.90
C THR A 143 -13.34 15.39 -2.59
N THR A 144 -12.13 15.35 -3.15
CA THR A 144 -11.57 16.50 -3.89
C THR A 144 -12.38 16.83 -5.14
N GLY A 145 -12.83 15.80 -5.88
CA GLY A 145 -13.71 15.98 -7.04
C GLY A 145 -15.07 16.59 -6.67
N ILE A 146 -15.65 16.17 -5.55
CA ILE A 146 -16.93 16.72 -5.06
C ILE A 146 -16.77 18.19 -4.64
N VAL A 147 -15.68 18.55 -3.98
CA VAL A 147 -15.41 19.93 -3.54
C VAL A 147 -15.11 20.86 -4.72
N VAL A 148 -14.50 20.34 -5.79
CA VAL A 148 -14.14 21.11 -6.98
C VAL A 148 -14.93 20.60 -8.18
N GLU A 149 -16.21 20.97 -8.23
CA GLU A 149 -17.18 20.49 -9.23
C GLU A 149 -16.68 20.58 -10.68
N ALA A 150 -15.94 21.65 -11.02
CA ALA A 150 -15.37 21.86 -12.35
C ALA A 150 -14.37 20.77 -12.79
N LEU A 151 -13.78 20.05 -11.84
CA LEU A 151 -12.80 18.98 -12.07
C LEU A 151 -13.33 17.59 -11.67
N PHE A 152 -14.62 17.48 -11.35
CA PHE A 152 -15.22 16.25 -10.83
C PHE A 152 -14.91 15.04 -11.74
N ASN A 153 -15.10 15.17 -13.05
CA ASN A 153 -14.87 14.07 -14.00
C ASN A 153 -13.42 13.55 -13.96
N ALA A 154 -12.44 14.45 -13.87
CA ALA A 154 -11.03 14.08 -13.83
C ALA A 154 -10.66 13.37 -12.51
N PHE A 155 -11.13 13.88 -11.37
CA PHE A 155 -10.88 13.24 -10.08
C PHE A 155 -11.70 11.94 -9.89
N ALA A 156 -12.91 11.87 -10.44
CA ALA A 156 -13.76 10.68 -10.40
C ALA A 156 -13.14 9.52 -11.18
N THR A 157 -12.54 9.78 -12.34
CA THR A 157 -11.81 8.75 -13.09
C THR A 157 -10.60 8.23 -12.32
N ALA A 158 -9.80 9.10 -11.70
CA ALA A 158 -8.70 8.70 -10.82
C ALA A 158 -9.18 7.87 -9.62
N ALA A 159 -10.27 8.29 -8.97
CA ALA A 159 -10.89 7.57 -7.86
C ALA A 159 -11.43 6.20 -8.31
N PHE A 160 -12.03 6.10 -9.49
CA PHE A 160 -12.54 4.84 -10.04
C PHE A 160 -11.42 3.80 -10.21
N PHE A 161 -10.28 4.19 -10.80
CA PHE A 161 -9.15 3.26 -10.93
C PHE A 161 -8.59 2.84 -9.57
N LYS A 162 -8.49 3.75 -8.60
CA LYS A 162 -8.08 3.42 -7.23
C LYS A 162 -9.08 2.50 -6.53
N PHE A 163 -10.38 2.75 -6.69
CA PHE A 163 -11.44 1.89 -6.20
C PHE A 163 -11.32 0.48 -6.79
N MET A 164 -11.12 0.38 -8.10
CA MET A 164 -10.92 -0.90 -8.78
C MET A 164 -9.69 -1.66 -8.24
N ILE A 165 -8.57 -0.96 -8.02
CA ILE A 165 -7.35 -1.56 -7.44
C ILE A 165 -7.64 -2.19 -6.08
N PHE A 166 -8.12 -1.40 -5.11
CA PHE A 166 -8.22 -1.91 -3.75
C PHE A 166 -9.38 -2.89 -3.57
N SER A 167 -10.54 -2.64 -4.19
CA SER A 167 -11.77 -3.43 -3.95
C SER A 167 -11.85 -4.71 -4.79
N ILE A 168 -11.24 -4.73 -5.98
CA ILE A 168 -11.28 -5.89 -6.89
C ILE A 168 -9.94 -6.62 -6.88
N PHE A 169 -8.85 -5.97 -7.31
CA PHE A 169 -7.59 -6.67 -7.53
C PHE A 169 -6.86 -7.04 -6.24
N GLU A 170 -6.71 -6.10 -5.31
CA GLU A 170 -6.00 -6.36 -4.04
C GLU A 170 -6.83 -7.26 -3.12
N MET A 171 -8.16 -7.05 -3.03
CA MET A 171 -9.04 -7.99 -2.32
C MET A 171 -8.97 -9.41 -2.91
N ARG A 172 -9.00 -9.54 -4.24
CA ARG A 172 -8.82 -10.86 -4.89
C ARG A 172 -7.48 -11.47 -4.51
N TYR A 173 -6.41 -10.68 -4.49
CA TYR A 173 -5.09 -11.20 -4.12
C TYR A 173 -5.00 -11.62 -2.65
N LEU A 174 -5.57 -10.82 -1.73
CA LEU A 174 -5.71 -11.19 -0.32
C LEU A 174 -6.44 -12.51 -0.16
N LEU A 175 -7.54 -12.72 -0.90
CA LEU A 175 -8.30 -13.97 -0.87
C LEU A 175 -7.50 -15.17 -1.38
N ILE A 176 -6.70 -15.01 -2.43
CA ILE A 176 -5.82 -16.07 -2.95
C ILE A 176 -4.78 -16.46 -1.89
N ILE A 177 -4.09 -15.49 -1.30
CA ILE A 177 -3.08 -15.73 -0.23
C ILE A 177 -3.74 -16.36 1.00
N TRP A 178 -4.89 -15.83 1.40
CA TRP A 178 -5.61 -16.28 2.59
C TRP A 178 -6.13 -17.72 2.42
N LYS A 179 -6.71 -18.05 1.24
CA LYS A 179 -7.11 -19.41 0.87
C LYS A 179 -5.92 -20.37 0.84
N ALA A 180 -4.78 -19.95 0.30
CA ALA A 180 -3.59 -20.79 0.22
C ALA A 180 -3.11 -21.28 1.60
N ARG A 181 -3.29 -20.45 2.65
CA ARG A 181 -2.95 -20.77 4.04
C ARG A 181 -3.98 -21.64 4.77
N ARG A 182 -5.22 -21.74 4.28
CA ARG A 182 -6.33 -22.47 4.94
C ARG A 182 -7.12 -23.32 3.94
N PRO A 183 -6.58 -24.46 3.48
CA PRO A 183 -7.23 -25.30 2.46
C PRO A 183 -8.51 -25.97 3.00
N HIS A 184 -8.49 -26.42 4.26
CA HIS A 184 -9.55 -27.25 4.85
C HIS A 184 -10.86 -26.47 5.02
N GLY A 185 -10.80 -25.21 5.47
CA GLY A 185 -12.00 -24.38 5.67
C GLY A 185 -12.78 -24.05 4.39
N PHE A 186 -12.15 -24.15 3.21
CA PHE A 186 -12.83 -23.95 1.92
C PHE A 186 -13.49 -25.22 1.36
N GLN A 187 -13.14 -26.40 1.87
CA GLN A 187 -13.76 -27.67 1.46
C GLN A 187 -15.08 -27.94 2.21
N GLU A 188 -15.30 -27.28 3.35
CA GLU A 188 -16.49 -27.44 4.22
C GLU A 188 -17.77 -26.75 3.70
N GLY A 189 -17.80 -26.33 2.43
CA GLY A 189 -19.00 -25.81 1.76
C GLY A 189 -19.14 -24.28 1.77
N TRP A 190 -20.15 -23.79 1.03
CA TRP A 190 -20.36 -22.36 0.72
C TRP A 190 -20.54 -21.46 1.95
N ASN A 191 -21.19 -21.97 3.01
CA ASN A 191 -21.46 -21.20 4.21
C ASN A 191 -20.18 -20.88 5.01
N SER A 192 -19.24 -21.83 5.06
CA SER A 192 -17.94 -21.62 5.73
C SER A 192 -17.13 -20.54 4.98
N MET A 193 -17.08 -20.64 3.65
CA MET A 193 -16.45 -19.64 2.80
C MET A 193 -17.04 -18.24 2.97
N ARG A 194 -18.38 -18.11 3.00
CA ARG A 194 -19.04 -16.81 3.19
C ARG A 194 -18.69 -16.19 4.54
N ARG A 195 -18.71 -16.97 5.63
CA ARG A 195 -18.35 -16.49 6.98
C ARG A 195 -16.94 -15.92 7.00
N GLU A 196 -16.01 -16.65 6.40
CA GLU A 196 -14.62 -16.25 6.32
C GLU A 196 -14.39 -15.00 5.46
N LEU A 197 -15.07 -14.91 4.32
CA LEU A 197 -15.08 -13.72 3.47
C LEU A 197 -15.59 -12.50 4.24
N SER A 198 -16.71 -12.65 4.97
CA SER A 198 -17.27 -11.60 5.83
C SER A 198 -16.30 -11.17 6.94
N MET A 199 -15.54 -12.10 7.52
CA MET A 199 -14.51 -11.78 8.52
C MET A 199 -13.32 -11.01 7.92
N LEU A 200 -12.91 -11.35 6.70
CA LEU A 200 -11.84 -10.62 6.00
C LEU A 200 -12.28 -9.17 5.69
N TYR A 201 -13.49 -8.99 5.16
CA TYR A 201 -14.02 -7.65 4.88
C TYR A 201 -14.28 -6.83 6.14
N SER A 202 -14.83 -7.42 7.20
CA SER A 202 -15.09 -6.68 8.44
C SER A 202 -13.79 -6.21 9.10
N ARG A 203 -12.71 -7.01 9.04
CA ARG A 203 -11.37 -6.61 9.48
C ARG A 203 -10.83 -5.47 8.63
N PHE A 204 -10.96 -5.57 7.30
CA PHE A 204 -10.52 -4.50 6.39
C PHE A 204 -11.21 -3.17 6.70
N TYR A 205 -12.55 -3.14 6.78
CA TYR A 205 -13.30 -1.93 7.08
C TYR A 205 -13.07 -1.43 8.51
N GLY A 206 -12.89 -2.32 9.49
CA GLY A 206 -12.53 -1.95 10.85
C GLY A 206 -11.16 -1.26 10.92
N CYS A 207 -10.15 -1.80 10.23
CA CYS A 207 -8.83 -1.16 10.10
C CYS A 207 -8.91 0.18 9.38
N LEU A 208 -9.72 0.28 8.32
CA LEU A 208 -9.93 1.53 7.59
C LEU A 208 -10.53 2.62 8.49
N LEU A 209 -11.58 2.29 9.27
CA LEU A 209 -12.19 3.25 10.19
C LEU A 209 -11.24 3.65 11.32
N ALA A 210 -10.57 2.67 11.94
CA ALA A 210 -9.60 2.91 13.00
C ALA A 210 -8.43 3.79 12.51
N GLY A 211 -7.95 3.59 11.28
CA GLY A 211 -6.91 4.42 10.69
C GLY A 211 -7.36 5.87 10.44
N ILE A 212 -8.63 6.13 10.09
CA ILE A 212 -9.16 7.51 9.99
C ILE A 212 -9.08 8.21 11.35
N VAL A 213 -9.50 7.53 12.41
CA VAL A 213 -9.44 8.05 13.78
C VAL A 213 -8.00 8.29 14.21
N LEU A 214 -7.08 7.36 13.92
CA LEU A 214 -5.65 7.50 14.22
C LEU A 214 -5.03 8.70 13.49
N ILE A 215 -5.30 8.86 12.19
CA ILE A 215 -4.82 9.99 11.38
C ILE A 215 -5.32 11.30 11.97
N TYR A 216 -6.58 11.35 12.39
CA TYR A 216 -7.17 12.54 13.02
C TYR A 216 -6.53 12.86 14.37
N GLN A 217 -6.35 11.87 15.24
CA GLN A 217 -5.77 12.08 16.57
C GLN A 217 -4.28 12.46 16.51
N MET A 218 -3.55 11.89 15.56
CA MET A 218 -2.09 12.02 15.43
C MET A 218 -1.66 13.06 14.39
N GLN A 219 -2.51 14.04 14.06
CA GLN A 219 -2.18 15.12 13.11
C GLN A 219 -0.89 15.88 13.51
N ARG A 220 -0.58 15.97 14.82
CA ARG A 220 0.67 16.58 15.32
C ARG A 220 1.93 15.85 14.82
N TYR A 221 1.83 14.56 14.54
CA TYR A 221 2.94 13.68 14.13
C TYR A 221 2.81 13.24 12.67
N THR A 222 2.25 14.09 11.81
CA THR A 222 1.97 13.78 10.38
C THR A 222 3.17 13.16 9.66
N GLY A 223 4.40 13.64 9.88
CA GLY A 223 5.60 13.07 9.24
C GLY A 223 5.85 11.60 9.61
N ALA A 224 5.75 11.26 10.90
CA ALA A 224 5.92 9.88 11.37
C ALA A 224 4.80 8.97 10.85
N LEU A 225 3.56 9.48 10.80
CA LEU A 225 2.43 8.74 10.27
C LEU A 225 2.56 8.45 8.77
N VAL A 226 3.10 9.38 7.98
CA VAL A 226 3.42 9.15 6.57
C VAL A 226 4.47 8.03 6.43
N LEU A 227 5.56 8.06 7.21
CA LEU A 227 6.58 7.00 7.16
C LEU A 227 6.01 5.62 7.57
N LEU A 228 5.10 5.59 8.55
CA LEU A 228 4.40 4.37 8.97
C LEU A 228 3.49 3.84 7.85
N ILE A 229 2.69 4.68 7.20
CA ILE A 229 1.83 4.25 6.10
C ILE A 229 2.67 3.71 4.93
N TYR A 230 3.83 4.32 4.66
CA TYR A 230 4.78 3.91 3.62
C TYR A 230 5.74 2.79 4.05
N SER A 231 5.53 2.16 5.21
CA SER A 231 6.28 0.97 5.65
C SER A 231 5.69 -0.35 5.12
N PHE A 232 4.97 -0.31 4.00
CA PHE A 232 4.16 -1.43 3.52
C PHE A 232 4.98 -2.67 3.10
N TRP A 233 6.29 -2.54 2.87
CA TRP A 233 7.17 -3.68 2.62
C TRP A 233 7.71 -4.34 3.89
N VAL A 234 7.71 -3.64 5.03
CA VAL A 234 8.24 -4.16 6.30
C VAL A 234 7.57 -5.48 6.70
N PRO A 235 6.22 -5.64 6.63
CA PRO A 235 5.60 -6.92 6.93
C PRO A 235 6.04 -8.07 6.01
N GLN A 236 6.43 -7.79 4.77
CA GLN A 236 6.95 -8.81 3.85
C GLN A 236 8.38 -9.20 4.22
N ILE A 237 9.23 -8.23 4.54
CA ILE A 237 10.62 -8.47 4.98
C ILE A 237 10.60 -9.37 6.23
N ILE A 238 9.75 -9.04 7.20
CA ILE A 238 9.57 -9.81 8.43
C ILE A 238 9.02 -11.21 8.11
N HIS A 239 8.00 -11.33 7.27
CA HIS A 239 7.42 -12.63 6.91
C HIS A 239 8.42 -13.55 6.21
N SER A 240 9.23 -12.99 5.30
CA SER A 240 10.28 -13.70 4.58
C SER A 240 11.41 -14.18 5.50
N ILE A 241 11.80 -13.38 6.51
CA ILE A 241 12.82 -13.77 7.49
C ILE A 241 12.35 -14.98 8.32
N HIS A 242 11.14 -14.91 8.85
CA HIS A 242 10.61 -15.93 9.76
C HIS A 242 10.47 -17.29 9.07
N HIS A 243 9.89 -17.30 7.86
CA HIS A 243 9.54 -18.55 7.15
C HIS A 243 10.58 -18.98 6.08
N ASP A 244 11.71 -18.26 5.98
CA ASP A 244 12.78 -18.50 4.98
C ASP A 244 12.32 -18.54 3.51
N HIS A 245 11.19 -17.92 3.20
CA HIS A 245 10.64 -17.95 1.85
C HIS A 245 11.50 -17.16 0.86
N ARG A 246 12.12 -17.88 -0.09
CA ARG A 246 12.84 -17.29 -1.23
C ARG A 246 11.87 -16.83 -2.33
N LYS A 247 12.19 -15.68 -2.94
CA LYS A 247 11.50 -15.09 -4.11
C LYS A 247 9.96 -15.00 -3.97
N PRO A 248 9.43 -14.39 -2.90
CA PRO A 248 7.98 -14.29 -2.67
C PRO A 248 7.26 -13.39 -3.68
N LEU A 249 7.95 -12.36 -4.20
CA LEU A 249 7.39 -11.35 -5.09
C LEU A 249 8.29 -11.17 -6.31
N LEU A 250 7.69 -10.81 -7.45
CA LEU A 250 8.43 -10.42 -8.64
C LEU A 250 9.22 -9.13 -8.39
N LEU A 251 10.48 -9.09 -8.82
CA LEU A 251 11.33 -7.90 -8.68
C LEU A 251 10.71 -6.66 -9.37
N ARG A 252 10.13 -6.87 -10.56
CA ARG A 252 9.43 -5.83 -11.32
C ARG A 252 8.21 -5.29 -10.55
N TYR A 253 7.52 -6.15 -9.79
CA TYR A 253 6.41 -5.74 -8.94
C TYR A 253 6.90 -4.88 -7.78
N ILE A 254 7.96 -5.30 -7.08
CA ILE A 254 8.53 -4.54 -5.95
C ILE A 254 8.94 -3.13 -6.38
N ILE A 255 9.74 -3.03 -7.44
CA ILE A 255 10.25 -1.74 -7.95
C ILE A 255 9.09 -0.91 -8.49
N GLY A 256 8.24 -1.48 -9.36
CA GLY A 256 7.16 -0.75 -10.02
C GLY A 256 6.11 -0.22 -9.04
N ILE A 257 5.70 -1.01 -8.05
CA ILE A 257 4.74 -0.57 -7.02
C ILE A 257 5.37 0.53 -6.13
N SER A 258 6.65 0.39 -5.76
CA SER A 258 7.34 1.40 -4.95
C SER A 258 7.44 2.74 -5.68
N CYS A 259 7.88 2.72 -6.96
CA CYS A 259 7.99 3.92 -7.78
C CYS A 259 6.64 4.59 -7.99
N THR A 260 5.60 3.84 -8.39
CA THR A 260 4.27 4.40 -8.67
C THR A 260 3.59 4.95 -7.42
N ARG A 261 3.77 4.31 -6.25
CA ARG A 261 3.19 4.79 -4.97
C ARG A 261 3.92 6.03 -4.44
N LEU A 262 5.20 6.23 -4.75
CA LEU A 262 5.95 7.43 -4.36
C LEU A 262 5.55 8.69 -5.15
N LEU A 263 4.90 8.57 -6.31
CA LEU A 263 4.54 9.73 -7.15
C LEU A 263 3.65 10.75 -6.43
N ILE A 264 2.59 10.28 -5.74
CA ILE A 264 1.64 11.15 -5.03
C ILE A 264 2.28 11.92 -3.87
N PRO A 265 2.99 11.28 -2.92
CA PRO A 265 3.60 12.01 -1.80
C PRO A 265 4.76 12.89 -2.27
N LEU A 266 5.52 12.48 -3.30
CA LEU A 266 6.56 13.33 -3.86
C LEU A 266 5.98 14.56 -4.56
N TYR A 267 4.88 14.40 -5.28
CA TYR A 267 4.14 15.55 -5.78
C TYR A 267 3.78 16.45 -4.59
N ALA A 268 3.08 15.94 -3.58
CA ALA A 268 2.61 16.72 -2.43
C ALA A 268 3.70 17.43 -1.60
N PHE A 269 4.88 16.83 -1.41
CA PHE A 269 5.92 17.36 -0.51
C PHE A 269 7.15 17.95 -1.20
N ALA A 270 7.50 17.50 -2.41
CA ALA A 270 8.71 17.94 -3.11
C ALA A 270 8.44 19.03 -4.16
N CYS A 271 7.23 19.12 -4.70
CA CYS A 271 6.91 20.14 -5.70
C CYS A 271 6.52 21.47 -5.02
N PRO A 272 7.26 22.58 -5.24
CA PRO A 272 6.96 23.87 -4.61
C PRO A 272 5.67 24.51 -5.14
N TYR A 273 5.20 24.09 -6.31
CA TYR A 273 4.05 24.69 -7.01
C TYR A 273 2.84 23.74 -7.09
N ASN A 274 2.54 23.06 -5.98
CA ASN A 274 1.48 22.08 -5.90
C ASN A 274 0.06 22.63 -6.02
N PHE A 275 -0.78 21.88 -6.73
CA PHE A 275 -2.24 22.06 -6.69
C PHE A 275 -2.79 21.96 -5.25
N LEU A 276 -2.26 21.03 -4.45
CA LEU A 276 -2.66 20.80 -3.05
C LEU A 276 -2.26 21.93 -2.10
N HIS A 277 -1.49 22.93 -2.56
CA HIS A 277 -1.04 24.09 -1.77
C HIS A 277 -0.45 23.74 -0.39
N SER A 278 0.14 22.54 -0.26
CA SER A 278 0.96 22.17 0.90
C SER A 278 2.30 22.89 0.80
N GLU A 279 2.79 23.42 1.92
CA GLU A 279 4.15 23.93 2.00
C GLU A 279 5.14 22.78 1.72
N PRO A 280 6.13 22.99 0.84
CA PRO A 280 7.06 21.93 0.48
C PRO A 280 7.93 21.58 1.70
N ASN A 281 8.02 20.29 2.01
CA ASN A 281 8.88 19.76 3.07
C ASN A 281 9.87 18.78 2.44
N TYR A 282 10.98 19.33 1.96
CA TYR A 282 12.04 18.57 1.29
C TYR A 282 12.67 17.51 2.20
N SER A 283 12.79 17.80 3.50
CA SER A 283 13.33 16.85 4.47
C SER A 283 12.47 15.59 4.57
N LEU A 284 11.14 15.75 4.67
CA LEU A 284 10.21 14.62 4.69
C LEU A 284 10.18 13.88 3.36
N ALA A 285 10.22 14.58 2.23
CA ALA A 285 10.26 13.97 0.90
C ALA A 285 11.52 13.10 0.72
N PHE A 286 12.69 13.62 1.08
CA PHE A 286 13.94 12.85 1.05
C PHE A 286 13.91 11.66 2.01
N ALA A 287 13.45 11.86 3.25
CA ALA A 287 13.31 10.78 4.22
C ALA A 287 12.39 9.67 3.70
N LEU A 288 11.29 10.02 3.02
CA LEU A 288 10.37 9.05 2.43
C LEU A 288 11.02 8.22 1.32
N VAL A 289 11.75 8.88 0.40
CA VAL A 289 12.47 8.18 -0.67
C VAL A 289 13.55 7.29 -0.10
N ALA A 290 14.33 7.77 0.85
CA ALA A 290 15.35 6.99 1.53
C ALA A 290 14.73 5.79 2.27
N TRP A 291 13.61 5.98 2.95
CA TRP A 291 12.92 4.92 3.70
C TRP A 291 12.33 3.83 2.80
N VAL A 292 11.63 4.21 1.74
CA VAL A 292 11.09 3.23 0.78
C VAL A 292 12.22 2.58 -0.01
N GLY A 293 13.25 3.34 -0.39
CA GLY A 293 14.45 2.83 -1.06
C GLY A 293 15.20 1.81 -0.21
N PHE A 294 15.33 2.06 1.10
CA PHE A 294 15.92 1.11 2.04
C PHE A 294 15.11 -0.19 2.13
N GLN A 295 13.78 -0.10 2.27
CA GLN A 295 12.91 -1.28 2.27
C GLN A 295 13.05 -2.11 0.99
N VAL A 296 13.07 -1.45 -0.18
CA VAL A 296 13.25 -2.11 -1.48
C VAL A 296 14.64 -2.74 -1.59
N ALA A 297 15.69 -2.05 -1.17
CA ALA A 297 17.05 -2.58 -1.17
C ALA A 297 17.15 -3.85 -0.32
N VAL A 298 16.55 -3.86 0.89
CA VAL A 298 16.51 -5.07 1.72
C VAL A 298 15.80 -6.21 1.00
N LEU A 299 14.63 -5.98 0.39
CA LEU A 299 13.92 -7.02 -0.37
C LEU A 299 14.71 -7.53 -1.58
N VAL A 300 15.42 -6.65 -2.29
CA VAL A 300 16.27 -7.00 -3.43
C VAL A 300 17.44 -7.87 -2.95
N VAL A 301 18.09 -7.49 -1.85
CA VAL A 301 19.18 -8.31 -1.29
C VAL A 301 18.65 -9.65 -0.81
N GLN A 302 17.48 -9.70 -0.16
CA GLN A 302 16.81 -10.95 0.20
C GLN A 302 16.47 -11.83 -1.03
N HIS A 303 16.21 -11.22 -2.19
CA HIS A 303 15.94 -11.93 -3.43
C HIS A 303 17.18 -12.67 -3.97
N TYR A 304 18.38 -12.07 -3.84
CA TYR A 304 19.63 -12.66 -4.36
C TYR A 304 20.41 -13.47 -3.34
N LYS A 305 20.54 -12.98 -2.09
CA LYS A 305 21.35 -13.61 -1.02
C LYS A 305 20.53 -14.49 -0.07
N GLY A 306 19.21 -14.48 -0.23
CA GLY A 306 18.27 -15.19 0.65
C GLY A 306 17.78 -14.34 1.84
N PRO A 307 16.65 -14.74 2.48
CA PRO A 307 15.96 -13.92 3.48
C PRO A 307 16.76 -13.63 4.75
N ARG A 308 17.62 -14.58 5.16
CA ARG A 308 18.35 -14.59 6.44
C ARG A 308 19.80 -14.11 6.32
N PHE A 309 20.17 -13.44 5.22
CA PHE A 309 21.56 -13.02 5.00
C PHE A 309 22.12 -12.09 6.09
N PHE A 310 21.26 -11.38 6.82
CA PHE A 310 21.63 -10.46 7.90
C PHE A 310 21.63 -11.09 9.30
N ILE A 311 21.19 -12.35 9.44
CA ILE A 311 20.97 -12.97 10.75
C ILE A 311 22.18 -13.85 11.11
N PRO A 312 22.90 -13.56 12.22
CA PRO A 312 23.95 -14.42 12.71
C PRO A 312 23.43 -15.84 12.96
N ARG A 313 24.26 -16.86 12.67
CA ARG A 313 23.85 -18.28 12.72
C ARG A 313 23.22 -18.71 14.05
N ILE A 314 23.56 -18.03 15.16
CA ILE A 314 23.08 -18.31 16.52
C ILE A 314 21.58 -18.01 16.71
N PHE A 315 21.03 -17.02 15.99
CA PHE A 315 19.62 -16.61 16.12
C PHE A 315 18.70 -17.26 15.07
N ARG A 316 19.22 -18.24 14.31
CA ARG A 316 18.42 -18.95 13.32
C ARG A 316 17.52 -19.97 14.03
N PRO A 317 16.20 -19.96 13.81
CA PRO A 317 15.35 -21.04 14.30
C PRO A 317 15.83 -22.37 13.71
N GLU A 318 15.84 -23.41 14.54
CA GLU A 318 16.30 -24.75 14.17
C GLU A 318 15.47 -25.27 12.99
N LYS A 319 16.11 -25.42 11.81
CA LYS A 319 15.49 -26.04 10.63
C LYS A 319 15.34 -27.52 10.95
N TYR A 320 14.16 -28.09 10.72
CA TYR A 320 13.97 -29.53 10.95
C TYR A 320 14.94 -30.31 10.06
N ASP A 321 15.77 -31.14 10.68
CA ASP A 321 16.74 -31.96 9.97
C ASP A 321 16.05 -33.20 9.38
N TYR A 322 15.76 -33.12 8.08
CA TYR A 322 15.20 -34.22 7.31
C TYR A 322 16.14 -35.42 7.19
N TYR A 323 17.44 -35.25 7.44
CA TYR A 323 18.45 -36.32 7.35
C TYR A 323 18.75 -36.96 8.71
N ARG A 324 17.95 -36.67 9.72
CA ARG A 324 18.08 -37.27 11.05
C ARG A 324 18.07 -38.79 10.95
N ARG A 325 19.02 -39.43 11.63
CA ARG A 325 19.07 -40.89 11.74
C ARG A 325 18.00 -41.37 12.73
N ILE A 326 17.03 -42.15 12.25
CA ILE A 326 16.15 -42.95 13.13
C ILE A 326 16.89 -44.25 13.46
N PRO A 327 16.99 -44.68 14.74
CA PRO A 327 17.48 -46.00 15.09
C PRO A 327 16.57 -47.06 14.44
N MET A 328 17.14 -47.87 13.55
CA MET A 328 16.41 -49.01 12.98
C MET A 328 16.24 -50.06 14.08
N GLU A 329 15.00 -50.34 14.50
CA GLU A 329 14.70 -51.39 15.48
C GLU A 329 14.97 -52.80 14.92
N SER A 330 15.11 -52.95 13.60
CA SER A 330 15.66 -54.16 12.99
C SER A 330 16.35 -53.90 11.64
N PRO A 331 17.44 -54.62 11.31
CA PRO A 331 18.15 -54.49 10.03
C PRO A 331 17.40 -55.09 8.82
N SER A 332 16.18 -55.61 9.02
CA SER A 332 15.37 -56.28 8.00
C SER A 332 14.11 -55.50 7.57
N GLU A 333 13.81 -54.36 8.19
CA GLU A 333 12.68 -53.51 7.78
C GLU A 333 13.13 -52.46 6.76
N SER A 334 13.23 -52.88 5.50
CA SER A 334 13.22 -51.92 4.39
C SER A 334 11.87 -51.21 4.38
N GLN A 335 11.84 -49.93 4.71
CA GLN A 335 10.62 -49.12 4.58
C GLN A 335 10.44 -48.73 3.11
N ASP A 336 9.24 -48.94 2.58
CA ASP A 336 8.92 -48.53 1.21
C ASP A 336 8.45 -47.08 1.16
N CYS A 337 8.91 -46.34 0.15
CA CYS A 337 8.46 -44.99 -0.09
C CYS A 337 7.02 -45.03 -0.60
N ALA A 338 6.05 -44.51 0.17
CA ALA A 338 4.64 -44.51 -0.22
C ALA A 338 4.30 -43.69 -1.49
N ILE A 339 5.28 -42.96 -2.06
CA ILE A 339 5.11 -42.14 -3.26
C ILE A 339 5.46 -42.94 -4.52
N CYS A 340 6.62 -43.60 -4.52
CA CYS A 340 7.11 -44.35 -5.69
C CYS A 340 7.01 -45.88 -5.53
N MET A 341 6.62 -46.35 -4.34
CA MET A 341 6.47 -47.77 -3.97
C MET A 341 7.77 -48.58 -4.08
N MET A 342 8.93 -47.93 -3.98
CA MET A 342 10.25 -48.58 -3.96
C MET A 342 10.86 -48.52 -2.56
N SER A 343 11.70 -49.50 -2.23
CA SER A 343 12.37 -49.57 -0.94
C SER A 343 13.32 -48.38 -0.73
N VAL A 344 13.32 -47.84 0.48
CA VAL A 344 14.18 -46.71 0.87
C VAL A 344 15.38 -47.26 1.65
N GLY A 345 16.59 -47.08 1.10
CA GLY A 345 17.83 -47.51 1.76
C GLY A 345 18.15 -49.00 1.60
N GLY A 346 17.62 -49.65 0.57
CA GLY A 346 18.08 -50.98 0.14
C GLY A 346 19.48 -50.94 -0.47
N SER A 347 20.13 -52.11 -0.61
CA SER A 347 21.51 -52.25 -1.14
C SER A 347 21.71 -51.69 -2.56
N HIS A 348 20.64 -51.51 -3.33
CA HIS A 348 20.64 -50.98 -4.69
C HIS A 348 20.17 -49.52 -4.79
N ASP A 349 19.76 -48.89 -3.68
CA ASP A 349 19.22 -47.54 -3.66
C ASP A 349 20.31 -46.52 -3.30
N THR A 350 20.73 -45.72 -4.27
CA THR A 350 21.69 -44.62 -4.08
C THR A 350 21.03 -43.31 -3.66
N SER A 351 19.70 -43.25 -3.63
CA SER A 351 19.00 -42.00 -3.37
C SER A 351 18.99 -41.65 -1.88
N PRO A 352 19.18 -40.37 -1.52
CA PRO A 352 19.16 -39.94 -0.14
C PRO A 352 17.78 -40.13 0.49
N ARG A 353 17.75 -40.77 1.66
CA ARG A 353 16.54 -40.91 2.49
C ARG A 353 16.27 -39.66 3.31
N VAL A 354 15.00 -39.30 3.43
CA VAL A 354 14.53 -38.20 4.26
C VAL A 354 13.42 -38.64 5.20
N VAL A 355 13.38 -38.04 6.39
CA VAL A 355 12.44 -38.32 7.46
C VAL A 355 11.60 -37.08 7.69
N THR A 356 10.29 -37.25 7.85
CA THR A 356 9.36 -36.16 8.17
C THR A 356 9.17 -35.98 9.68
N PRO A 357 8.68 -34.83 10.20
CA PRO A 357 8.41 -34.64 11.63
C PRO A 357 7.35 -35.56 12.24
N CYS A 358 6.68 -36.37 11.42
CA CYS A 358 5.78 -37.44 11.82
C CYS A 358 6.42 -38.83 11.67
N ASP A 359 7.74 -38.88 11.54
CA ASP A 359 8.61 -40.06 11.48
C ASP A 359 8.39 -40.99 10.27
N HIS A 360 7.69 -40.51 9.23
CA HIS A 360 7.58 -41.24 7.96
C HIS A 360 8.79 -40.97 7.06
N VAL A 361 9.26 -42.03 6.38
CA VAL A 361 10.47 -42.04 5.56
C VAL A 361 10.15 -42.07 4.06
N PHE A 362 10.88 -41.30 3.26
CA PHE A 362 10.73 -41.21 1.81
C PHE A 362 12.08 -41.02 1.13
N HIS A 363 12.14 -41.19 -0.20
CA HIS A 363 13.25 -40.65 -1.00
C HIS A 363 13.17 -39.12 -1.07
N GLN A 364 14.31 -38.44 -1.02
CA GLN A 364 14.38 -36.97 -1.10
C GLN A 364 13.63 -36.42 -2.30
N ASP A 365 13.88 -36.97 -3.50
CA ASP A 365 13.28 -36.50 -4.75
C ASP A 365 11.77 -36.72 -4.80
N CYS A 366 11.30 -37.81 -4.21
CA CYS A 366 9.88 -38.16 -4.14
C CYS A 366 9.14 -37.17 -3.22
N LEU A 367 9.67 -36.95 -2.01
CA LEU A 367 9.06 -36.02 -1.05
C LEU A 367 9.13 -34.58 -1.57
N LYS A 368 10.24 -34.17 -2.19
CA LYS A 368 10.40 -32.84 -2.78
C LYS A 368 9.37 -32.56 -3.87
N ARG A 369 9.20 -33.47 -4.84
CA ARG A 369 8.16 -33.36 -5.87
C ARG A 369 6.75 -33.33 -5.28
N TRP A 370 6.49 -34.11 -4.23
CA TRP A 370 5.21 -34.08 -3.55
C TRP A 370 4.92 -32.73 -2.88
N MET A 371 5.92 -32.12 -2.25
CA MET A 371 5.81 -30.82 -1.57
C MET A 371 5.58 -29.64 -2.52
N GLU A 372 5.99 -29.75 -3.78
CA GLU A 372 5.62 -28.78 -4.82
C GLU A 372 4.09 -28.69 -5.02
N ILE A 373 3.37 -29.79 -4.73
CA ILE A 373 1.92 -29.90 -4.84
C ILE A 373 1.24 -29.63 -3.50
N LYS A 374 1.69 -30.31 -2.42
CA LYS A 374 1.11 -30.21 -1.06
C LYS A 374 2.16 -30.35 0.04
N LEU A 375 2.19 -29.39 0.97
CA LEU A 375 3.01 -29.42 2.20
C LEU A 375 2.37 -30.29 3.31
N GLU A 376 2.00 -31.52 2.97
CA GLU A 376 1.33 -32.48 3.84
C GLU A 376 1.98 -33.87 3.67
N CYS A 377 2.18 -34.61 4.77
CA CYS A 377 2.75 -35.95 4.71
C CYS A 377 1.84 -36.90 3.89
N PRO A 378 2.36 -37.64 2.89
CA PRO A 378 1.58 -38.58 2.09
C PRO A 378 0.87 -39.67 2.90
N VAL A 379 1.43 -40.05 4.05
CA VAL A 379 0.91 -41.14 4.89
C VAL A 379 -0.12 -40.62 5.89
N CYS A 380 0.24 -39.62 6.71
CA CYS A 380 -0.60 -39.18 7.83
C CYS A 380 -1.26 -37.80 7.64
N ARG A 381 -1.00 -37.11 6.53
CA ARG A 381 -1.55 -35.77 6.19
C ARG A 381 -1.22 -34.64 7.16
N ARG A 382 -0.32 -34.86 8.12
CA ARG A 382 0.21 -33.79 8.98
C ARG A 382 0.98 -32.78 8.12
N THR A 383 0.89 -31.49 8.45
CA THR A 383 1.64 -30.44 7.75
C THR A 383 3.13 -30.63 7.92
N VAL A 384 3.90 -30.60 6.84
CA VAL A 384 5.35 -30.80 6.83
C VAL A 384 6.04 -29.49 6.46
N PRO A 385 7.12 -29.06 7.16
CA PRO A 385 7.92 -27.90 6.77
C PRO A 385 8.51 -28.05 5.35
N ASP A 386 8.80 -26.96 4.65
CA ASP A 386 9.40 -27.05 3.31
C ASP A 386 10.86 -27.57 3.39
N ILE A 387 11.29 -28.38 2.41
CA ILE A 387 12.71 -28.77 2.25
C ILE A 387 13.36 -27.72 1.36
N ASP A 388 14.08 -26.76 1.94
CA ASP A 388 14.89 -25.87 1.12
C ASP A 388 16.10 -26.62 0.57
N ASP A 389 16.34 -26.46 -0.73
CA ASP A 389 17.63 -26.77 -1.37
C ASP A 389 18.72 -25.86 -0.78
N ASP A 390 19.54 -26.41 0.09
CA ASP A 390 20.79 -25.79 0.54
C ASP A 390 21.87 -25.84 -0.54
#